data_AF-A0A9D4IZM3-F1
#
_entry.id   AF-A0A9D4IZM3-F1
#
_cell.length_a   1.000
_cell.length_b   1.000
_cell.length_c   1.000
_cell.angle_alpha   90.00
_cell.angle_beta   90.00
_cell.angle_gamma   90.00
#
_symmetry.space_group_name_H-M   'P 1'
#
loop_
_entity.id
_entity.type
_entity.pdbx_description
1 polymer ?
#
loop_
_entity_poly.entity_id
_entity_poly.type
_entity_poly.pdbx_seq_one_letter_code
_entity_poly.pdbx_strand_id
1 'polypeptide(L)'
;MKWLRAGPDGVAGALIWVTMLTSCLLGTKGIKWLALAKMSSVASIEVPEMCKSLVGLAKRQEKICRRNIEVMESVRYGAHMAIDECQYQFRNRRWNCSTVDPVKLFGNFLKLGTREVAFVHAISSAGVAHAVTRACSKGDLQTCGCDRTVNGKTAEGFEWSGCSDNIGFGTAFSQKFVDARERTRSSTQKKSKNIKRVLMNLHNNEAGRK
;
A
#
# COMPACT_ATOMS: atom_id res chain seq x y z
N MET A 1 2.12 -18.19 -62.07
CA MET A 1 1.91 -18.40 -60.63
C MET A 1 3.27 -18.52 -59.95
N LYS A 2 3.73 -17.47 -59.25
CA LYS A 2 4.96 -17.49 -58.43
C LYS A 2 4.55 -17.38 -56.97
N TRP A 3 4.79 -18.43 -56.20
CA TRP A 3 4.65 -18.41 -54.74
C TRP A 3 5.94 -17.83 -54.14
N LEU A 4 5.85 -16.67 -53.50
CA LEU A 4 6.94 -16.12 -52.68
C LEU A 4 6.97 -16.89 -51.35
N ARG A 5 8.08 -17.61 -51.08
CA ARG A 5 8.36 -18.18 -49.76
C ARG A 5 8.86 -17.06 -48.85
N ALA A 6 8.20 -16.88 -47.71
CA ALA A 6 8.68 -16.01 -46.64
C ALA A 6 9.92 -16.66 -45.96
N GLY A 7 11.01 -15.90 -45.84
CA GLY A 7 12.24 -16.34 -45.17
C GLY A 7 12.12 -16.35 -43.62
N PRO A 8 13.08 -16.97 -42.92
CA PRO A 8 13.04 -17.21 -41.46
C PRO A 8 13.19 -15.94 -40.62
N ASP A 9 13.49 -14.78 -41.23
CA ASP A 9 13.80 -13.54 -40.52
C ASP A 9 12.55 -12.78 -40.03
N GLY A 10 11.35 -13.18 -40.46
CA GLY A 10 10.09 -12.54 -40.07
C GLY A 10 9.58 -12.93 -38.67
N VAL A 11 9.98 -14.09 -38.15
CA VAL A 11 9.53 -14.59 -36.84
C VAL A 11 10.28 -13.96 -35.66
N ALA A 12 11.57 -13.66 -35.84
CA ALA A 12 12.38 -13.00 -34.81
C ALA A 12 11.93 -11.55 -34.55
N GLY A 13 11.59 -10.81 -35.61
CA GLY A 13 11.03 -9.46 -35.51
C GLY A 13 9.67 -9.46 -34.78
N ALA A 14 8.76 -10.37 -35.15
CA ALA A 14 7.44 -10.48 -34.52
C ALA A 14 7.52 -10.81 -33.02
N LEU A 15 8.44 -11.68 -32.59
CA LEU A 15 8.66 -12.01 -31.18
C LEU A 15 9.23 -10.83 -30.37
N ILE A 16 10.11 -10.02 -30.96
CA ILE A 16 10.64 -8.81 -30.31
C ILE A 16 9.54 -7.75 -30.16
N TRP A 17 8.67 -7.57 -31.16
CA TRP A 17 7.52 -6.66 -31.05
C TRP A 17 6.48 -7.16 -30.05
N VAL A 18 6.20 -8.47 -29.99
CA VAL A 18 5.27 -9.06 -29.01
C VAL A 18 5.82 -8.96 -27.58
N THR A 19 7.13 -9.15 -27.38
CA THR A 19 7.79 -8.98 -26.06
C THR A 19 7.91 -7.51 -25.63
N MET A 20 8.06 -6.57 -26.58
CA MET A 20 7.98 -5.13 -26.29
C MET A 20 6.54 -4.65 -26.01
N LEU A 21 5.54 -5.16 -26.75
CA LEU A 21 4.13 -4.85 -26.52
C LEU A 21 3.65 -5.40 -25.15
N THR A 22 4.12 -6.59 -24.77
CA THR A 22 3.83 -7.19 -23.46
C THR A 22 4.62 -6.51 -22.33
N SER A 23 5.86 -6.04 -22.57
CA SER A 23 6.60 -5.22 -21.60
C SER A 23 5.99 -3.82 -21.38
N CYS A 24 5.28 -3.28 -22.38
CA CYS A 24 4.57 -2.00 -22.25
C CYS A 24 3.33 -2.09 -21.32
N LEU A 25 2.86 -3.30 -21.00
CA LEU A 25 1.72 -3.54 -20.09
C LEU A 25 2.10 -3.66 -18.60
N LEU A 26 3.40 -3.67 -18.27
CA LEU A 26 3.88 -3.87 -16.90
C LEU A 26 3.99 -2.57 -16.07
N GLY A 27 3.76 -1.41 -16.69
CA GLY A 27 3.71 -0.10 -16.04
C GLY A 27 2.42 0.17 -15.25
N THR A 28 1.98 -0.74 -14.38
CA THR A 28 0.73 -0.54 -13.63
C THR A 28 0.86 0.51 -12.52
N LYS A 29 -0.08 1.46 -12.50
CA LYS A 29 -0.10 2.65 -11.62
C LYS A 29 -1.26 2.51 -10.60
N GLY A 30 -1.07 1.73 -9.52
CA GLY A 30 -2.05 1.52 -8.43
C GLY A 30 -1.37 1.25 -7.09
N ILE A 31 -2.11 1.02 -6.01
CA ILE A 31 -1.61 0.75 -4.64
C ILE A 31 -1.09 -0.69 -4.54
N LYS A 32 0.04 -0.97 -5.19
CA LYS A 32 0.57 -2.33 -5.34
C LYS A 32 0.99 -3.00 -4.04
N TRP A 33 1.41 -2.23 -3.04
CA TRP A 33 1.89 -2.78 -1.76
C TRP A 33 0.76 -3.50 -1.00
N LEU A 34 -0.51 -3.27 -1.32
CA LEU A 34 -1.62 -4.01 -0.74
C LEU A 34 -1.52 -5.52 -1.02
N ALA A 35 -0.74 -5.95 -2.03
CA ALA A 35 -0.48 -7.36 -2.33
C ALA A 35 0.08 -8.13 -1.13
N LEU A 36 0.68 -7.43 -0.14
CA LEU A 36 1.06 -8.02 1.14
C LEU A 36 -0.11 -8.74 1.83
N ALA A 37 -1.35 -8.24 1.69
CA ALA A 37 -2.54 -8.88 2.26
C ALA A 37 -2.79 -10.31 1.73
N LYS A 38 -2.18 -10.69 0.59
CA LYS A 38 -2.30 -12.03 0.00
C LYS A 38 -1.17 -12.98 0.43
N MET A 39 -0.21 -12.52 1.23
CA MET A 39 0.79 -13.39 1.82
C MET A 39 0.11 -14.38 2.79
N SER A 40 0.58 -15.63 2.78
CA SER A 40 0.11 -16.67 3.72
C SER A 40 0.20 -16.18 5.16
N SER A 41 -0.77 -16.56 6.00
CA SER A 41 -0.77 -16.23 7.43
C SER A 41 0.41 -16.83 8.20
N VAL A 42 1.05 -17.88 7.64
CA VAL A 42 2.23 -18.54 8.21
C VAL A 42 3.53 -17.89 7.73
N ALA A 43 3.48 -17.04 6.69
CA ALA A 43 4.66 -16.37 6.16
C ALA A 43 4.96 -15.11 6.99
N SER A 44 6.10 -15.08 7.65
CA SER A 44 6.66 -13.93 8.36
C SER A 44 7.70 -13.20 7.50
N ILE A 45 7.94 -11.92 7.79
CA ILE A 45 9.05 -11.14 7.22
C ILE A 45 10.08 -10.99 8.33
N GLU A 46 11.15 -11.79 8.30
CA GLU A 46 12.08 -11.89 9.43
C GLU A 46 13.41 -11.19 9.17
N VAL A 47 13.86 -11.14 7.91
CA VAL A 47 15.15 -10.54 7.53
C VAL A 47 15.00 -9.44 6.46
N PRO A 48 15.85 -8.39 6.48
CA PRO A 48 15.80 -7.28 5.53
C PRO A 48 15.83 -7.68 4.04
N GLU A 49 16.49 -8.78 3.71
CA GLU A 49 16.65 -9.28 2.36
C GLU A 49 15.30 -9.67 1.74
N MET A 50 14.37 -10.17 2.56
CA MET A 50 13.02 -10.56 2.14
C MET A 50 12.22 -9.37 1.61
N CYS A 51 12.47 -8.15 2.07
CA CYS A 51 11.77 -6.96 1.57
C CYS A 51 11.91 -6.75 0.05
N LYS A 52 12.99 -7.29 -0.55
CA LYS A 52 13.21 -7.21 -2.00
C LYS A 52 12.34 -8.19 -2.78
N SER A 53 12.01 -9.34 -2.20
CA SER A 53 11.15 -10.35 -2.82
C SER A 53 9.67 -10.06 -2.63
N LEU A 54 9.31 -9.15 -1.71
CA LEU A 54 7.93 -8.72 -1.50
C LEU A 54 7.36 -8.05 -2.76
N VAL A 55 6.25 -8.61 -3.23
CA VAL A 55 5.56 -8.13 -4.42
C VAL A 55 4.91 -6.78 -4.16
N GLY A 56 5.13 -5.83 -5.07
CA GLY A 56 4.39 -4.56 -5.10
C GLY A 56 4.99 -3.40 -4.30
N LEU A 57 6.05 -3.63 -3.51
CA LEU A 57 6.76 -2.54 -2.84
C LEU A 57 7.51 -1.65 -3.85
N ALA A 58 7.35 -0.33 -3.71
CA ALA A 58 8.20 0.63 -4.40
C ALA A 58 9.59 0.69 -3.75
N LYS A 59 10.63 1.15 -4.48
CA LYS A 59 12.01 1.26 -3.97
C LYS A 59 12.12 1.98 -2.61
N ARG A 60 11.32 3.03 -2.38
CA ARG A 60 11.31 3.75 -1.09
C ARG A 60 10.60 2.95 0.01
N GLN A 61 9.55 2.20 -0.32
CA GLN A 61 8.86 1.30 0.59
C GLN A 61 9.75 0.11 0.98
N GLU A 62 10.49 -0.46 0.03
CA GLU A 62 11.49 -1.50 0.28
C GLU A 62 12.55 -1.02 1.30
N LYS A 63 13.06 0.21 1.14
CA LYS A 63 13.99 0.80 2.12
C LYS A 63 13.37 1.00 3.51
N ILE A 64 12.08 1.32 3.57
CA ILE A 64 11.36 1.45 4.84
C ILE A 64 11.19 0.07 5.48
N CYS A 65 10.74 -0.93 4.71
CA CYS A 65 10.61 -2.32 5.13
C CYS A 65 11.91 -2.84 5.75
N ARG A 66 13.05 -2.69 5.06
CA ARG A 66 14.37 -3.13 5.55
C ARG A 66 14.77 -2.54 6.90
N ARG A 67 14.31 -1.33 7.20
CA ARG A 67 14.65 -0.61 8.45
C ARG A 67 13.62 -0.82 9.56
N ASN A 68 12.49 -1.45 9.26
CA ASN A 68 11.34 -1.55 10.18
C ASN A 68 10.69 -2.94 10.03
N ILE A 69 11.50 -4.00 10.03
CA ILE A 69 11.04 -5.38 9.74
C ILE A 69 9.95 -5.81 10.74
N GLU A 70 10.14 -5.54 12.03
CA GLU A 70 9.16 -5.86 13.07
C GLU A 70 7.77 -5.26 12.81
N VAL A 71 7.70 -4.10 12.15
CA VAL A 71 6.43 -3.41 11.86
C VAL A 71 5.73 -3.99 10.63
N MET A 72 6.44 -4.72 9.77
CA MET A 72 5.90 -5.16 8.47
C MET A 72 4.77 -6.17 8.59
N GLU A 73 4.70 -6.95 9.66
CA GLU A 73 3.56 -7.82 9.92
C GLU A 73 2.29 -7.00 10.22
N SER A 74 2.43 -5.90 10.97
CA SER A 74 1.33 -4.95 11.17
C SER A 74 0.91 -4.26 9.87
N VAL A 75 1.85 -3.99 8.95
CA VAL A 75 1.52 -3.47 7.61
C VAL A 75 0.74 -4.49 6.78
N ARG A 76 1.14 -5.77 6.81
CA ARG A 76 0.46 -6.88 6.13
C ARG A 76 -0.97 -7.01 6.64
N TYR A 77 -1.14 -7.03 7.96
CA TYR A 77 -2.44 -7.11 8.61
C TYR A 77 -3.31 -5.88 8.33
N GLY A 78 -2.74 -4.67 8.37
CA GLY A 78 -3.42 -3.43 8.00
C GLY A 78 -3.90 -3.41 6.55
N ALA A 79 -3.14 -3.98 5.63
CA ALA A 79 -3.56 -4.16 4.24
C ALA A 79 -4.77 -5.12 4.12
N HIS A 80 -4.76 -6.22 4.87
CA HIS A 80 -5.85 -7.19 4.90
C HIS A 80 -7.14 -6.55 5.42
N MET A 81 -7.08 -5.90 6.60
CA MET A 81 -8.22 -5.19 7.18
C MET A 81 -8.80 -4.13 6.23
N ALA A 82 -7.95 -3.38 5.54
CA ALA A 82 -8.41 -2.36 4.61
C ALA A 82 -9.17 -2.92 3.40
N ILE A 83 -8.75 -4.09 2.89
CA ILE A 83 -9.43 -4.77 1.78
C ILE A 83 -10.77 -5.32 2.25
N ASP A 84 -10.79 -5.99 3.39
CA ASP A 84 -12.01 -6.57 3.96
C ASP A 84 -13.05 -5.49 4.24
N GLU A 85 -12.64 -4.39 4.88
CA GLU A 85 -13.52 -3.27 5.17
C GLU A 85 -14.02 -2.60 3.89
N CYS A 86 -13.17 -2.46 2.88
CA CYS A 86 -13.59 -1.93 1.58
C CYS A 86 -14.64 -2.82 0.90
N GLN A 87 -14.44 -4.13 0.91
CA GLN A 87 -15.40 -5.09 0.38
C GLN A 87 -16.71 -5.07 1.17
N TYR A 88 -16.61 -4.98 2.49
CA TYR A 88 -17.77 -4.86 3.37
C TYR A 88 -18.59 -3.60 3.03
N GLN A 89 -17.96 -2.43 2.97
CA GLN A 89 -18.63 -1.15 2.68
C GLN A 89 -19.29 -1.13 1.29
N PHE A 90 -18.68 -1.80 0.31
CA PHE A 90 -19.15 -1.79 -1.07
C PHE A 90 -19.91 -3.08 -1.49
N ARG A 91 -20.22 -4.00 -0.57
CA ARG A 91 -20.81 -5.32 -0.86
C ARG A 91 -22.08 -5.29 -1.73
N ASN A 92 -22.89 -4.24 -1.60
CA ASN A 92 -24.15 -4.06 -2.34
C ASN A 92 -24.04 -3.00 -3.46
N ARG A 93 -22.83 -2.73 -3.96
CA ARG A 93 -22.56 -1.76 -5.02
C ARG A 93 -22.11 -2.47 -6.30
N ARG A 94 -22.32 -1.83 -7.46
CA ARG A 94 -21.88 -2.34 -8.77
C ARG A 94 -20.36 -2.57 -8.82
N TRP A 95 -19.61 -1.68 -8.17
CA TRP A 95 -18.21 -1.92 -7.84
C TRP A 95 -18.14 -2.28 -6.35
N ASN A 96 -17.79 -3.53 -6.04
CA ASN A 96 -17.87 -4.11 -4.71
C ASN A 96 -16.50 -4.24 -4.01
N CYS A 97 -15.50 -3.49 -4.48
CA CYS A 97 -14.12 -3.58 -4.00
C CYS A 97 -13.51 -5.00 -4.09
N SER A 98 -13.97 -5.85 -5.01
CA SER A 98 -13.36 -7.17 -5.22
C SER A 98 -11.91 -7.05 -5.73
N THR A 99 -11.03 -7.89 -5.21
CA THR A 99 -9.64 -8.01 -5.68
C THR A 99 -9.57 -9.00 -6.84
N VAL A 100 -9.18 -8.53 -8.03
CA VAL A 100 -9.26 -9.33 -9.28
C VAL A 100 -7.92 -10.03 -9.62
N ASP A 101 -6.80 -9.52 -9.10
CA ASP A 101 -5.46 -10.03 -9.40
C ASP A 101 -4.58 -9.96 -8.14
N PRO A 102 -3.81 -11.01 -7.82
CA PRO A 102 -3.00 -11.09 -6.59
C PRO A 102 -1.86 -10.07 -6.53
N VAL A 103 -1.36 -9.59 -7.67
CA VAL A 103 -0.27 -8.61 -7.80
C VAL A 103 -0.81 -7.20 -8.08
N LYS A 104 -1.96 -7.11 -8.74
CA LYS A 104 -2.67 -5.88 -9.13
C LYS A 104 -4.02 -5.86 -8.43
N LEU A 105 -4.00 -5.77 -7.10
CA LEU A 105 -5.22 -5.57 -6.35
C LEU A 105 -5.95 -4.32 -6.90
N PHE A 106 -7.25 -4.51 -7.19
CA PHE A 106 -8.13 -3.53 -7.85
C PHE A 106 -7.76 -3.17 -9.31
N GLY A 107 -6.84 -3.89 -9.95
CA GLY A 107 -6.53 -3.78 -11.38
C GLY A 107 -6.09 -2.38 -11.84
N ASN A 108 -6.54 -1.97 -13.03
CA ASN A 108 -6.30 -0.63 -13.58
C ASN A 108 -7.24 0.44 -13.01
N PHE A 109 -8.22 0.06 -12.18
CA PHE A 109 -9.24 0.96 -11.65
C PHE A 109 -8.62 2.10 -10.82
N LEU A 110 -7.56 1.81 -10.06
CA LEU A 110 -6.80 2.79 -9.26
C LEU A 110 -6.06 3.86 -10.08
N LYS A 111 -6.13 3.81 -11.41
CA LYS A 111 -5.61 4.87 -12.30
C LYS A 111 -6.60 6.02 -12.43
N LEU A 112 -7.88 5.78 -12.13
CA LEU A 112 -8.95 6.75 -12.26
C LEU A 112 -8.97 7.67 -11.02
N GLY A 113 -9.40 8.92 -11.20
CA GLY A 113 -9.63 9.85 -10.09
C GLY A 113 -11.06 9.75 -9.58
N THR A 114 -11.54 8.54 -9.27
CA THR A 114 -12.93 8.32 -8.84
C THR A 114 -13.06 8.32 -7.32
N ARG A 115 -14.30 8.42 -6.84
CA ARG A 115 -14.63 8.42 -5.40
C ARG A 115 -14.24 7.10 -4.73
N GLU A 116 -14.38 5.99 -5.44
CA GLU A 116 -14.01 4.66 -4.96
C GLU A 116 -12.50 4.55 -4.78
N VAL A 117 -11.70 5.08 -5.71
CA VAL A 117 -10.23 5.10 -5.57
C VAL A 117 -9.81 5.98 -4.41
N ALA A 118 -10.48 7.12 -4.20
CA ALA A 118 -10.25 7.95 -3.03
C ALA A 118 -10.52 7.20 -1.71
N PHE A 119 -11.62 6.44 -1.67
CA PHE A 119 -11.94 5.58 -0.52
C PHE A 119 -10.86 4.51 -0.28
N VAL A 120 -10.41 3.80 -1.32
CA VAL A 120 -9.36 2.77 -1.19
C VAL A 120 -8.07 3.38 -0.63
N HIS A 121 -7.66 4.56 -1.10
CA HIS A 121 -6.50 5.27 -0.57
C HIS A 121 -6.66 5.61 0.93
N ALA A 122 -7.81 6.15 1.31
CA ALA A 122 -8.12 6.48 2.70
C ALA A 122 -8.12 5.24 3.59
N ILE A 123 -8.92 4.22 3.26
CA ILE A 123 -9.06 3.02 4.11
C ILE A 123 -7.76 2.21 4.19
N SER A 124 -6.95 2.17 3.13
CA SER A 124 -5.63 1.52 3.16
C SER A 124 -4.65 2.24 4.08
N SER A 125 -4.67 3.58 4.08
CA SER A 125 -3.83 4.40 4.95
C SER A 125 -4.28 4.29 6.42
N ALA A 126 -5.60 4.27 6.63
CA ALA A 126 -6.24 4.03 7.93
C ALA A 126 -5.87 2.66 8.49
N GLY A 127 -5.99 1.60 7.68
CA GLY A 127 -5.72 0.23 8.08
C GLY A 127 -4.28 0.03 8.57
N VAL A 128 -3.30 0.63 7.90
CA VAL A 128 -1.90 0.59 8.36
C VAL A 128 -1.72 1.39 9.66
N ALA A 129 -2.29 2.59 9.75
CA ALA A 129 -2.16 3.41 10.97
C ALA A 129 -2.76 2.68 12.17
N HIS A 130 -3.97 2.12 12.01
CA HIS A 130 -4.69 1.38 13.03
C HIS A 130 -3.92 0.12 13.46
N ALA A 131 -3.49 -0.71 12.50
CA ALA A 131 -2.78 -1.96 12.80
C ALA A 131 -1.49 -1.71 13.57
N VAL A 132 -0.68 -0.72 13.13
CA VAL A 132 0.58 -0.38 13.78
C VAL A 132 0.34 0.18 15.18
N THR A 133 -0.62 1.09 15.34
CA THR A 133 -0.98 1.63 16.67
C THR A 133 -1.42 0.53 17.62
N ARG A 134 -2.26 -0.42 17.15
CA ARG A 134 -2.70 -1.54 17.99
C ARG A 134 -1.55 -2.46 18.38
N ALA A 135 -0.64 -2.76 17.46
CA ALA A 135 0.54 -3.56 17.75
C ALA A 135 1.45 -2.88 18.80
N CYS A 136 1.60 -1.55 18.75
CA CYS A 136 2.31 -0.79 19.77
C CYS A 136 1.68 -0.95 21.16
N SER A 137 0.38 -0.70 21.29
CA SER A 137 -0.31 -0.75 22.58
C SER A 137 -0.39 -2.16 23.16
N LYS A 138 -0.38 -3.18 22.30
CA LYS A 138 -0.33 -4.58 22.71
C LYS A 138 1.07 -5.02 23.17
N GLY A 139 2.10 -4.25 22.83
CA GLY A 139 3.50 -4.61 23.10
C GLY A 139 4.10 -5.59 22.10
N ASP A 140 3.50 -5.74 20.93
CA ASP A 140 3.99 -6.63 19.86
C ASP A 140 5.24 -6.03 19.14
N LEU A 141 5.48 -4.72 19.28
CA LEU A 141 6.58 -3.99 18.65
C LEU A 141 7.54 -3.43 19.70
N GLN A 142 8.85 -3.53 19.49
CA GLN A 142 9.86 -3.04 20.45
C GLN A 142 10.16 -1.55 20.28
N THR A 143 9.92 -0.99 19.09
CA THR A 143 10.19 0.44 18.80
C THR A 143 9.11 1.40 19.28
N CYS A 144 8.00 0.91 19.80
CA CYS A 144 6.90 1.73 20.31
C CYS A 144 6.19 1.07 21.50
N GLY A 145 5.23 1.79 22.09
CA GLY A 145 4.42 1.31 23.20
C GLY A 145 3.20 2.20 23.39
N CYS A 146 2.63 2.17 24.60
CA CYS A 146 1.52 3.03 24.99
C CYS A 146 1.87 4.52 24.85
N ASP A 147 0.87 5.35 24.54
CA ASP A 147 0.95 6.78 24.72
C ASP A 147 0.98 7.13 26.22
N ARG A 148 1.90 8.02 26.61
CA ARG A 148 2.10 8.47 27.99
C ARG A 148 1.98 9.99 28.12
N THR A 149 1.47 10.66 27.09
CA THR A 149 1.27 12.12 27.10
C THR A 149 0.20 12.56 28.10
N VAL A 150 -0.79 11.71 28.36
CA VAL A 150 -1.79 11.90 29.42
C VAL A 150 -1.66 10.77 30.45
N ASN A 151 -1.54 11.13 31.72
CA ASN A 151 -1.36 10.18 32.82
C ASN A 151 -1.84 10.77 34.16
N GLY A 152 -2.02 9.90 35.15
CA GLY A 152 -2.34 10.29 36.53
C GLY A 152 -3.75 10.85 36.70
N LYS A 153 -3.96 11.50 37.86
CA LYS A 153 -5.26 12.07 38.25
C LYS A 153 -5.44 13.47 37.68
N THR A 154 -6.60 13.76 37.10
CA THR A 154 -7.03 15.09 36.69
C THR A 154 -7.54 15.90 37.89
N ALA A 155 -7.70 17.21 37.72
CA ALA A 155 -8.20 18.10 38.76
C ALA A 155 -9.65 17.76 39.19
N GLU A 156 -10.43 17.17 38.27
CA GLU A 156 -11.81 16.74 38.46
C GLU A 156 -11.91 15.34 39.11
N GLY A 157 -10.78 14.71 39.43
CA GLY A 157 -10.72 13.41 40.11
C GLY A 157 -10.75 12.19 39.18
N PHE A 158 -10.73 12.37 37.85
CA PHE A 158 -10.57 11.26 36.90
C PHE A 158 -9.13 10.74 36.92
N GLU A 159 -8.92 9.42 36.89
CA GLU A 159 -7.58 8.82 36.88
C GLU A 159 -7.30 8.11 35.55
N TRP A 160 -6.32 8.61 34.80
CA TRP A 160 -5.77 7.93 33.64
C TRP A 160 -5.03 6.67 34.07
N SER A 161 -5.42 5.52 33.53
CA SER A 161 -4.80 4.23 33.77
C SER A 161 -4.80 3.37 32.51
N GLY A 162 -4.07 2.25 32.55
CA GLY A 162 -3.96 1.33 31.42
C GLY A 162 -2.97 1.78 30.34
N CYS A 163 -3.23 1.34 29.10
CA CYS A 163 -2.37 1.60 27.95
C CYS A 163 -3.15 2.39 26.89
N SER A 164 -2.90 3.70 26.84
CA SER A 164 -3.46 4.56 25.79
C SER A 164 -2.82 4.25 24.45
N ASP A 165 -3.62 4.26 23.38
CA ASP A 165 -3.12 3.97 22.03
C ASP A 165 -2.19 5.06 21.51
N ASN A 166 -0.98 4.68 21.07
CA ASN A 166 -0.05 5.62 20.44
C ASN A 166 -0.41 5.86 18.96
N ILE A 167 -1.48 6.63 18.76
CA ILE A 167 -2.00 7.00 17.43
C ILE A 167 -0.96 7.82 16.64
N GLY A 168 -0.18 8.67 17.34
CA GLY A 168 0.89 9.47 16.73
C GLY A 168 1.93 8.61 16.03
N PHE A 169 2.37 7.51 16.65
CA PHE A 169 3.33 6.58 16.04
C PHE A 169 2.74 5.88 14.80
N GLY A 170 1.54 5.31 14.91
CA GLY A 170 0.92 4.57 13.80
C GLY A 170 0.60 5.46 12.60
N THR A 171 0.07 6.67 12.83
CA THR A 171 -0.19 7.64 11.76
C THR A 171 1.10 8.11 11.09
N ALA A 172 2.16 8.40 11.86
CA ALA A 172 3.47 8.77 11.31
C ALA A 172 4.10 7.64 10.49
N PHE A 173 4.00 6.39 10.95
CA PHE A 173 4.49 5.24 10.20
C PHE A 173 3.70 5.02 8.91
N SER A 174 2.36 5.06 8.99
CA SER A 174 1.48 4.95 7.82
C SER A 174 1.79 6.03 6.78
N GLN A 175 1.95 7.29 7.20
CA GLN A 175 2.37 8.38 6.31
C GLN A 175 3.72 8.07 5.66
N LYS A 176 4.72 7.65 6.44
CA LYS A 176 6.07 7.32 5.93
C LYS A 176 6.02 6.21 4.87
N PHE A 177 5.26 5.15 5.10
CA PHE A 177 5.20 3.96 4.24
C PHE A 177 4.23 4.10 3.06
N VAL A 178 2.98 4.50 3.29
CA VAL A 178 1.93 4.55 2.26
C VAL A 178 2.19 5.68 1.26
N ASP A 179 2.68 6.83 1.72
CA ASP A 179 2.97 7.99 0.86
C ASP A 179 4.30 7.87 0.10
N ALA A 180 5.16 6.90 0.48
CA ALA A 180 6.52 6.76 -0.04
C ALA A 180 6.56 6.71 -1.58
N ARG A 181 5.58 6.03 -2.19
CA ARG A 181 5.46 5.91 -3.65
C ARG A 181 5.14 7.23 -4.32
N GLU A 182 4.24 8.03 -3.74
CA GLU A 182 3.80 9.29 -4.33
C GLU A 182 4.90 10.37 -4.20
N ARG A 183 5.65 10.37 -3.08
CA ARG A 183 6.80 11.26 -2.86
C ARG A 183 8.03 10.95 -3.70
N THR A 184 8.21 9.72 -4.21
CA THR A 184 9.30 9.42 -5.16
C THR A 184 9.07 10.05 -6.54
N ARG A 185 7.83 10.39 -6.90
CA ARG A 185 7.50 10.95 -8.22
C ARG A 185 7.69 12.46 -8.31
N SER A 186 7.89 13.15 -7.18
CA SER A 186 8.15 14.58 -7.18
C SER A 186 9.62 14.92 -7.49
N SER A 187 10.58 14.03 -7.19
CA SER A 187 12.02 14.31 -7.36
C SER A 187 12.59 13.98 -8.74
N THR A 188 11.89 13.22 -9.58
CA THR A 188 12.41 12.78 -10.89
C THR A 188 11.33 12.95 -11.97
N GLN A 189 11.53 13.98 -12.82
CA GLN A 189 10.82 14.30 -14.07
C GLN A 189 9.37 14.86 -14.03
N LYS A 190 9.29 16.16 -14.36
CA LYS A 190 8.32 16.86 -15.22
C LYS A 190 7.22 15.99 -15.89
N LYS A 191 5.97 16.11 -15.41
CA LYS A 191 4.75 16.19 -16.26
C LYS A 191 3.56 16.68 -15.41
N SER A 192 3.16 17.94 -15.62
CA SER A 192 2.10 18.67 -14.91
C SER A 192 0.80 17.88 -14.66
N LYS A 193 0.42 16.95 -15.55
CA LYS A 193 -0.81 16.15 -15.40
C LYS A 193 -0.79 15.13 -14.24
N ASN A 194 0.38 14.72 -13.75
CA ASN A 194 0.50 13.69 -12.71
C ASN A 194 0.51 14.27 -11.28
N ILE A 195 0.78 15.57 -11.13
CA ILE A 195 0.90 16.21 -9.80
C ILE A 195 -0.45 16.31 -9.09
N LYS A 196 -1.53 16.63 -9.82
CA LYS A 196 -2.89 16.70 -9.25
C LYS A 196 -3.31 15.36 -8.65
N ARG A 197 -3.04 14.25 -9.35
CA ARG A 197 -3.34 12.90 -8.87
C ARG A 197 -2.46 12.52 -7.68
N VAL A 198 -1.17 12.88 -7.68
CA VAL A 198 -0.27 12.67 -6.54
C VAL A 198 -0.79 13.41 -5.31
N LEU A 199 -1.16 14.68 -5.44
CA LEU A 199 -1.71 15.49 -4.35
C LEU A 199 -3.05 14.95 -3.86
N MET A 200 -3.94 14.54 -4.76
CA MET A 200 -5.20 13.89 -4.42
C MET A 200 -4.96 12.59 -3.64
N ASN A 201 -4.03 11.73 -4.11
CA ASN A 201 -3.70 10.49 -3.42
C ASN A 201 -3.13 10.75 -2.01
N LEU A 202 -2.22 11.73 -1.88
CA LEU A 202 -1.68 12.14 -0.58
C LEU A 202 -2.77 12.70 0.35
N HIS A 203 -3.68 13.51 -0.20
CA HIS A 203 -4.83 14.04 0.54
C HIS A 203 -5.74 12.93 1.02
N ASN A 204 -6.10 11.98 0.15
CA ASN A 204 -6.96 10.85 0.50
C ASN A 204 -6.29 9.94 1.55
N ASN A 205 -4.99 9.67 1.40
CA ASN A 205 -4.24 8.92 2.40
C ASN A 205 -4.25 9.62 3.77
N GLU A 206 -4.09 10.95 3.78
CA GLU A 206 -4.12 11.75 5.01
C GLU A 206 -5.52 11.78 5.62
N ALA A 207 -6.56 11.92 4.79
CA ALA A 207 -7.95 11.88 5.23
C ALA A 207 -8.31 10.55 5.90
N GLY A 208 -7.68 9.44 5.51
CA GLY A 208 -7.86 8.16 6.20
C GLY A 208 -7.08 8.01 7.52
N ARG A 209 -6.04 8.82 7.75
CA ARG A 209 -5.25 8.77 9.00
C ARG A 209 -5.81 9.63 10.13
N LYS A 210 -6.69 10.58 9.80
CA LYS A 210 -7.35 11.50 10.73
C LYS A 210 -8.73 11.00 11.08
#